data_AF-A0A7S3AV96-F1
#
_entry.id   AF-A0A7S3AV96-F1
#
_cell.length_a   1.000
_cell.length_b   1.000
_cell.length_c   1.000
_cell.angle_alpha   90.00
_cell.angle_beta   90.00
_cell.angle_gamma   90.00
#
_symmetry.space_group_name_H-M   'P 1'
#
loop_
_entity.id
_entity.type
_entity.pdbx_description
1 polymer ?
#
loop_
_entity_poly.entity_id
_entity_poly.type
_entity_poly.pdbx_seq_one_letter_code
_entity_poly.pdbx_strand_id
1 'polypeptide(L)'
;GGSEVDENDLLAACLLLAAKVEEEPRRIRDVINAVLFVMCREKLHDAHRYWGKKERILRLEQDLLRALAFDTFVEQPLLFLLNYLYALRAPHSLCELSVA
;
A
#
# COMPACT_ATOMS: atom_id res chain seq x y z
N GLY A 1 -15.31 5.55 22.38
CA GLY A 1 -14.06 4.92 22.82
C GLY A 1 -13.24 4.66 21.58
N GLY A 2 -12.19 5.45 21.37
CA GLY A 2 -11.32 5.29 20.22
C GLY A 2 -10.55 3.99 20.38
N SER A 3 -10.93 2.98 19.61
CA SER A 3 -10.10 1.80 19.40
C SER A 3 -8.78 2.27 18.78
N GLU A 4 -7.68 2.16 19.53
CA GLU A 4 -6.33 2.37 19.02
C GLU A 4 -6.20 1.59 17.71
N VAL A 5 -6.01 2.31 16.61
CA VAL A 5 -5.80 1.70 15.30
C VAL A 5 -4.40 1.09 15.34
N ASP A 6 -4.30 -0.23 15.23
CA ASP A 6 -3.01 -0.92 15.06
C ASP A 6 -2.38 -0.41 13.75
N GLU A 7 -1.24 0.28 13.84
CA GLU A 7 -0.52 0.85 12.69
C GLU A 7 -0.24 -0.20 11.61
N ASN A 8 -0.02 -1.46 12.01
CA ASN A 8 0.19 -2.56 11.08
C ASN A 8 -1.09 -2.93 10.31
N ASP A 9 -2.24 -2.90 10.98
CA ASP A 9 -3.54 -3.16 10.35
C ASP A 9 -3.88 -2.02 9.37
N LEU A 10 -3.54 -0.76 9.71
CA LEU A 10 -3.68 0.38 8.81
C LEU A 10 -2.77 0.28 7.58
N LEU A 11 -1.48 -0.04 7.77
CA LEU A 11 -0.53 -0.24 6.67
C LEU A 11 -1.00 -1.33 5.71
N ALA A 12 -1.48 -2.46 6.24
CA ALA A 12 -2.03 -3.54 5.43
C ALA A 12 -3.27 -3.10 4.63
N ALA A 13 -4.15 -2.29 5.23
CA ALA A 13 -5.32 -1.73 4.57
C ALA A 13 -4.93 -0.77 3.43
N CYS A 14 -3.96 0.13 3.65
CA CYS A 14 -3.44 1.02 2.62
C CYS A 14 -2.83 0.24 1.44
N LEU A 15 -2.03 -0.79 1.72
CA LEU A 15 -1.42 -1.62 0.67
C LEU A 15 -2.47 -2.40 -0.14
N LEU A 16 -3.51 -2.93 0.51
CA LEU A 16 -4.61 -3.60 -0.19
C LEU A 16 -5.39 -2.64 -1.07
N LEU A 17 -5.67 -1.45 -0.57
CA LEU A 17 -6.37 -0.42 -1.32
C LEU A 17 -5.56 -0.01 -2.55
N ALA A 18 -4.28 0.32 -2.38
CA ALA A 18 -3.38 0.68 -3.47
C ALA A 18 -3.28 -0.43 -4.53
N ALA A 19 -3.12 -1.68 -4.09
CA ALA A 19 -3.09 -2.83 -5.00
C ALA A 19 -4.37 -2.99 -5.83
N LYS A 20 -5.54 -2.65 -5.26
CA LYS A 20 -6.81 -2.66 -6.01
C LYS A 20 -6.92 -1.50 -6.98
N VAL A 21 -6.47 -0.31 -6.58
CA VAL A 21 -6.50 0.91 -7.40
C VAL A 21 -5.59 0.77 -8.62
N GLU A 22 -4.42 0.15 -8.46
CA GLU A 22 -3.45 -0.13 -9.53
C GLU A 22 -3.79 -1.39 -10.34
N GLU A 23 -4.97 -2.00 -10.15
CA GLU A 23 -5.40 -3.23 -10.83
C GLU A 23 -4.46 -4.45 -10.66
N GLU A 24 -3.70 -4.48 -9.55
CA GLU A 24 -2.82 -5.59 -9.15
C GLU A 24 -3.26 -6.22 -7.79
N PRO A 25 -4.47 -6.79 -7.69
CA PRO A 25 -5.02 -7.22 -6.41
C PRO A 25 -4.18 -8.33 -5.76
N ARG A 26 -3.85 -8.13 -4.47
CA ARG A 26 -3.10 -9.11 -3.65
C ARG A 26 -4.02 -9.85 -2.70
N ARG A 27 -3.68 -11.11 -2.38
CA ARG A 27 -4.41 -11.88 -1.37
C ARG A 27 -4.20 -11.25 0.00
N ILE A 28 -5.29 -10.96 0.71
CA ILE A 28 -5.25 -10.34 2.05
C ILE A 28 -4.34 -11.08 3.04
N ARG A 29 -4.31 -12.42 3.00
CA ARG A 29 -3.41 -13.21 3.84
C ARG A 29 -1.93 -12.95 3.55
N ASP A 30 -1.58 -12.78 2.28
CA ASP A 30 -0.19 -12.57 1.88
C ASP A 30 0.25 -11.15 2.27
N VAL A 31 -0.62 -10.15 2.13
CA VAL A 31 -0.37 -8.78 2.60
C VAL A 31 -0.20 -8.73 4.12
N ILE A 32 -1.10 -9.37 4.88
CA ILE A 32 -1.00 -9.45 6.35
C ILE A 32 0.33 -10.09 6.76
N ASN A 33 0.69 -11.21 6.13
CA ASN A 33 1.94 -11.90 6.44
C ASN A 33 3.17 -11.09 6.03
N ALA A 34 3.12 -10.37 4.90
CA ALA A 34 4.20 -9.50 4.48
C ALA A 34 4.41 -8.37 5.49
N VAL A 35 3.35 -7.64 5.86
CA VAL A 35 3.43 -6.54 6.81
C VAL A 35 3.98 -7.02 8.18
N LEU A 36 3.44 -8.11 8.72
CA LEU A 36 3.91 -8.65 10.00
C LEU A 36 5.36 -9.15 9.92
N PHE A 37 5.76 -9.72 8.78
CA PHE A 37 7.13 -10.18 8.62
C PHE A 37 8.11 -9.01 8.53
N VAL A 38 7.76 -7.91 7.85
CA VAL A 38 8.64 -6.74 7.75
C VAL A 38 8.69 -5.97 9.08
N MET A 39 7.55 -5.76 9.73
CA MET A 39 7.46 -4.93 10.95
C MET A 39 7.85 -5.68 12.23
N CYS A 40 7.46 -6.96 12.36
CA CYS A 40 7.61 -7.72 13.60
C CYS A 40 8.48 -8.98 13.46
N ARG A 41 8.92 -9.33 12.25
CA ARG A 41 9.60 -10.62 11.95
C ARG A 41 8.75 -11.84 12.32
N GLU A 42 7.43 -11.70 12.32
CA GLU A 42 6.47 -12.76 12.65
C GLU A 42 5.69 -13.23 11.42
N LYS A 43 5.10 -14.43 11.52
CA LYS A 43 4.11 -14.94 10.56
C LYS A 43 2.86 -15.38 11.29
N LEU A 44 1.70 -15.15 10.68
CA LEU A 44 0.44 -15.56 11.28
C LEU A 44 0.17 -17.05 10.99
N HIS A 45 0.22 -17.87 12.03
CA HIS A 45 -0.05 -19.31 11.93
C HIS A 45 -1.48 -19.69 12.40
N ASP A 46 -2.09 -18.84 13.21
CA ASP A 46 -3.40 -19.08 13.84
C ASP A 46 -4.56 -18.57 12.96
N ALA A 47 -5.50 -19.46 12.65
CA ALA A 47 -6.66 -19.16 11.83
C ALA A 47 -7.65 -18.19 12.50
N HIS A 48 -7.87 -18.29 13.81
CA HIS A 48 -8.77 -17.41 14.56
C HIS A 48 -8.20 -15.98 14.62
N ARG A 49 -6.90 -15.84 14.91
CA ARG A 49 -6.21 -14.54 14.86
C ARG A 49 -6.26 -13.93 13.46
N TYR A 50 -6.14 -14.76 12.43
CA TYR A 50 -6.24 -14.34 11.03
C TYR A 50 -7.61 -13.73 10.73
N TRP A 51 -8.71 -14.41 11.09
CA TRP A 51 -10.06 -13.92 10.78
C TRP A 51 -10.35 -12.57 11.45
N GLY A 52 -9.95 -12.42 12.73
CA GLY A 52 -10.10 -11.15 13.43
C GLY A 52 -9.32 -10.00 12.79
N LYS A 53 -8.05 -10.24 12.40
CA LYS A 53 -7.25 -9.22 11.68
C LYS A 53 -7.83 -8.91 10.30
N LYS A 54 -8.22 -9.94 9.54
CA LYS A 54 -8.83 -9.79 8.22
C LYS A 54 -10.05 -8.87 8.28
N GLU A 55 -10.95 -9.09 9.23
CA GLU A 55 -12.17 -8.28 9.35
C GLU A 55 -11.85 -6.82 9.71
N ARG A 56 -10.92 -6.58 10.63
CA ARG A 56 -10.48 -5.22 10.97
C ARG A 56 -9.86 -4.49 9.79
N ILE A 57 -8.97 -5.15 9.06
CA ILE A 57 -8.29 -4.57 7.90
C ILE A 57 -9.30 -4.22 6.79
N LEU A 58 -10.29 -5.08 6.54
CA LEU A 58 -11.35 -4.77 5.58
C LEU A 58 -12.22 -3.59 6.00
N ARG A 59 -12.48 -3.42 7.31
CA ARG A 59 -13.18 -2.23 7.82
C ARG A 59 -12.33 -0.97 7.64
N LEU A 60 -11.05 -1.03 8.02
CA LEU A 60 -10.11 0.09 7.83
C LEU A 60 -9.96 0.47 6.36
N GLU A 61 -9.93 -0.49 5.45
CA GLU A 61 -9.90 -0.22 4.00
C GLU A 61 -11.13 0.58 3.54
N GLN A 62 -12.32 0.21 4.00
CA GLN A 62 -13.54 0.97 3.70
C GLN A 62 -13.52 2.36 4.33
N ASP A 63 -13.00 2.49 5.54
CA ASP A 63 -12.88 3.77 6.23
C ASP A 63 -11.85 4.68 5.55
N LEU A 64 -10.73 4.13 5.07
CA LEU A 64 -9.74 4.82 4.24
C LEU A 64 -10.36 5.35 2.96
N LEU A 65 -11.11 4.52 2.23
CA LEU A 65 -11.82 4.95 1.02
C LEU A 65 -12.77 6.13 1.28
N ARG A 66 -13.53 6.08 2.38
CA ARG A 66 -14.42 7.19 2.77
C ARG A 66 -13.62 8.43 3.18
N ALA A 67 -12.52 8.25 3.90
CA ALA A 67 -11.66 9.35 4.34
C ALA A 67 -10.98 10.06 3.16
N LEU A 68 -10.66 9.31 2.10
CA LEU A 68 -10.16 9.84 0.83
C LEU A 68 -11.28 10.40 -0.07
N ALA A 69 -12.53 10.42 0.38
CA ALA A 69 -13.69 10.79 -0.43
C ALA A 69 -13.77 10.02 -1.77
N PHE A 70 -13.28 8.77 -1.78
CA PHE A 70 -13.14 7.92 -2.96
C PHE A 70 -12.21 8.48 -4.06
N ASP A 71 -11.44 9.53 -3.76
CA ASP A 71 -10.36 10.00 -4.61
C ASP A 71 -9.08 9.24 -4.29
N THR A 72 -8.85 8.17 -5.05
CA THR A 72 -7.65 7.33 -4.94
C THR A 72 -6.63 7.64 -6.02
N PHE A 73 -6.84 8.69 -6.81
CA PHE A 73 -5.91 9.05 -7.88
C PHE A 73 -4.66 9.67 -7.26
N VAL A 74 -3.52 9.03 -7.49
CA VAL A 74 -2.21 9.57 -7.09
C VAL A 74 -1.46 9.93 -8.35
N GLU A 75 -1.42 11.22 -8.68
CA GLU A 75 -0.59 11.72 -9.77
C GLU A 75 0.89 11.47 -9.43
N GLN A 76 1.55 10.64 -10.23
CA GLN A 76 2.96 10.31 -10.03
C GLN A 76 3.84 11.46 -10.58
N PRO A 77 4.54 12.23 -9.72
CA PRO A 77 5.36 13.36 -10.16
C PRO A 77 6.52 12.93 -11.09
N LEU A 78 6.90 11.65 -11.00
CA LEU A 78 7.93 11.01 -11.82
C LEU A 78 7.65 11.12 -13.31
N LEU A 79 6.38 11.16 -13.74
CA LEU A 79 6.05 11.33 -15.16
C LEU A 79 6.55 12.68 -15.70
N PHE A 80 6.42 13.76 -14.93
CA PHE A 80 6.95 15.07 -15.30
C PHE A 80 8.47 15.05 -15.36
N LEU A 81 9.11 14.44 -14.35
CA LEU A 81 10.56 14.33 -14.32
C LEU A 81 11.09 13.58 -15.55
N LEU A 82 10.49 12.43 -15.91
CA LEU A 82 10.86 11.67 -17.10
C LEU A 82 10.70 12.50 -18.39
N ASN A 83 9.61 13.27 -18.51
CA ASN A 83 9.41 14.17 -19.65
C ASN A 83 10.51 15.23 -19.76
N TYR A 84 10.94 15.81 -18.63
CA TYR A 84 12.07 16.75 -18.61
C TYR A 84 13.38 16.07 -18.98
N LEU A 85 13.68 14.89 -18.43
CA LEU A 85 14.90 14.14 -18.73
C LEU A 85 14.97 13.77 -20.21
N TYR A 86 13.84 13.37 -20.79
CA TYR A 86 13.72 13.09 -22.22
C TYR A 86 13.95 14.35 -23.07
N ALA A 87 13.29 15.47 -22.74
CA ALA A 87 13.44 16.74 -23.46
C ALA A 87 14.88 17.28 -23.41
N LEU A 88 15.57 17.07 -22.28
CA LEU A 88 16.97 17.47 -22.08
C LEU A 88 17.97 16.46 -22.67
N ARG A 89 17.50 15.34 -23.25
CA ARG A 89 18.35 14.23 -23.73
C ARG A 89 19.35 13.78 -22.66
N ALA A 90 18.87 13.66 -21.43
CA ALA A 90 19.68 13.27 -20.29
C ALA A 90 20.33 11.89 -20.50
N PRO A 91 21.54 11.66 -19.97
CA PRO A 91 22.18 10.36 -20.05
C PRO A 91 21.36 9.30 -19.29
N HIS A 92 21.42 8.05 -19.76
CA HIS A 92 20.65 6.93 -19.21
C HIS A 92 20.87 6.73 -17.71
N SER A 93 22.08 6.98 -17.21
CA SER A 93 22.41 6.90 -15.78
C SER A 93 21.59 7.85 -14.91
N LEU A 94 21.21 9.02 -15.44
CA LEU A 94 20.39 9.99 -14.72
C LEU A 94 18.91 9.55 -14.70
N CYS A 95 18.44 8.93 -15.79
CA CYS A 95 17.11 8.34 -15.86
C CYS A 95 16.96 7.15 -14.89
N GLU A 96 17.97 6.29 -14.79
CA GLU A 96 17.99 5.18 -13.83
C GLU A 96 17.88 5.67 -12.38
N LEU A 97 18.63 6.72 -12.03
CA LEU A 97 18.56 7.34 -10.69
C LEU A 97 17.20 7.98 -10.38
N SER A 98 16.44 8.38 -11.40
CA SER A 98 15.11 8.99 -11.22
C SER A 98 14.00 7.98 -10.97
N VAL A 99 14.22 6.69 -11.29
CA VAL A 99 13.24 5.61 -11.13
C VAL A 99 13.52 4.74 -9.89
N ALA A 100 14.70 4.89 -9.28
CA ALA A 100 15.13 4.19 -8.07
C ALA A 100 14.65 4.89 -6.79
#